data_AF-S9PKN9-F1
#
_entry.id   AF-S9PKN9-F1
#
_cell.length_a   1.000
_cell.length_b   1.000
_cell.length_c   1.000
_cell.angle_alpha   90.00
_cell.angle_beta   90.00
_cell.angle_gamma   90.00
#
_symmetry.space_group_name_H-M   'P 1'
#
loop_
_entity.id
_entity.type
_entity.pdbx_description
1 polymer ?
#
loop_
_entity_poly.entity_id
_entity_poly.type
_entity_poly.pdbx_seq_one_letter_code
_entity_poly.pdbx_strand_id
1 'polypeptide(L)'
;MEALCAREMYRFSRRHPRYLLAALGLYGASVPRWSALRGARVGFCFLQLVDDVLDGDRAVVGEPLDWVDALLVRLEAERGGDEDVATMLGRVFLAELRDEGARADALQLVRTMRRDRVRVRERQELDAAALRAHHRDTFRLSVDLMLHTARAEVRTLDAPSLLDAFGWCSAMRDLREDLDKGLSNVPAEVARAVRAEGSDPWDAEALVGSVAGREWLVAEHGRARVLLSQTGAELAALGDRPGVALLRLFHRSIEGFWTKRLPRRLPFLRAPASVRDSLSGAPP
;
A
#
# COMPACT_ATOMS: atom_id res chain seq x y z
N MET A 1 8.15 -25.50 1.71
CA MET A 1 7.72 -24.14 1.32
C MET A 1 6.21 -23.94 1.32
N GLU A 2 5.41 -24.74 0.60
CA GLU A 2 3.95 -24.50 0.53
C GLU A 2 3.26 -24.59 1.90
N ALA A 3 3.60 -25.59 2.73
CA ALA A 3 3.08 -25.68 4.10
C ALA A 3 3.42 -24.44 4.95
N LEU A 4 4.61 -23.86 4.75
CA LEU A 4 5.02 -22.62 5.40
C LEU A 4 4.17 -21.44 4.91
N CYS A 5 3.97 -21.31 3.59
CA CYS A 5 3.11 -20.27 3.01
C CYS A 5 1.67 -20.38 3.52
N ALA A 6 1.10 -21.58 3.56
CA ALA A 6 -0.24 -21.81 4.11
C ALA A 6 -0.34 -21.39 5.58
N ARG A 7 0.68 -21.71 6.39
CA ARG A 7 0.75 -21.30 7.80
C ARG A 7 0.79 -19.77 7.96
N GLU A 8 1.62 -19.08 7.17
CA GLU A 8 1.71 -17.62 7.24
C GLU A 8 0.41 -16.95 6.74
N MET A 9 -0.16 -17.44 5.63
CA MET A 9 -1.46 -16.96 5.13
C MET A 9 -2.59 -17.11 6.14
N TYR A 10 -2.61 -18.22 6.88
CA TYR A 10 -3.57 -18.41 7.97
C TYR A 10 -3.39 -17.36 9.07
N ARG A 11 -2.14 -17.08 9.47
CA ARG A 11 -1.83 -16.03 10.47
C ARG A 11 -2.30 -14.65 10.00
N PHE A 12 -1.99 -14.27 8.75
CA PHE A 12 -2.44 -12.99 8.18
C PHE A 12 -3.97 -12.90 8.12
N SER A 13 -4.63 -13.98 7.69
CA SER A 13 -6.09 -14.04 7.57
C SER A 13 -6.80 -13.92 8.92
N ARG A 14 -6.21 -14.44 10.00
CA ARG A 14 -6.73 -14.26 11.36
C ARG A 14 -6.61 -12.82 11.86
N ARG A 15 -5.58 -12.09 11.41
CA ARG A 15 -5.37 -10.69 11.77
C ARG A 15 -6.41 -9.79 11.11
N HIS A 16 -6.62 -9.95 9.80
CA HIS A 16 -7.60 -9.13 9.08
C HIS A 16 -8.21 -9.87 7.88
N PRO A 17 -9.53 -9.78 7.66
CA PRO A 17 -10.23 -10.47 6.56
C PRO A 17 -9.74 -10.07 5.16
N ARG A 18 -9.09 -8.90 5.01
CA ARG A 18 -8.46 -8.48 3.74
C ARG A 18 -7.41 -9.49 3.25
N TYR A 19 -6.65 -10.07 4.17
CA TYR A 19 -5.61 -11.03 3.83
C TYR A 19 -6.19 -12.39 3.46
N LEU A 20 -7.36 -12.75 3.99
CA LEU A 20 -8.10 -13.92 3.52
C LEU A 20 -8.51 -13.75 2.05
N LEU A 21 -9.02 -12.58 1.68
CA LEU A 21 -9.39 -12.30 0.29
C LEU A 21 -8.17 -12.30 -0.64
N ALA A 22 -7.05 -11.72 -0.20
CA ALA A 22 -5.79 -11.76 -0.94
C ALA A 22 -5.29 -13.21 -1.13
N ALA A 23 -5.33 -14.01 -0.07
CA ALA A 23 -4.95 -15.42 -0.11
C ALA A 23 -5.86 -16.22 -1.06
N LEU A 24 -7.18 -16.06 -0.97
CA LEU A 24 -8.13 -16.73 -1.88
C LEU A 24 -7.90 -16.34 -3.34
N GLY A 25 -7.68 -15.05 -3.63
CA GLY A 25 -7.38 -14.59 -4.98
C GLY A 25 -6.07 -15.18 -5.52
N LEU A 26 -5.02 -15.15 -4.71
CA LEU A 26 -3.69 -15.63 -5.07
C LEU A 26 -3.67 -17.16 -5.28
N TYR A 27 -4.28 -17.92 -4.37
CA TYR A 27 -4.34 -19.38 -4.50
C TYR A 27 -5.31 -19.80 -5.60
N GLY A 28 -6.46 -19.13 -5.75
CA GLY A 28 -7.38 -19.37 -6.85
C GLY A 28 -6.71 -19.17 -8.22
N ALA A 29 -5.94 -18.09 -8.39
CA ALA A 29 -5.15 -17.85 -9.59
C ALA A 29 -4.01 -18.87 -9.77
N SER A 30 -3.50 -19.43 -8.66
CA SER A 30 -2.41 -20.42 -8.65
C SER A 30 -2.86 -21.83 -9.05
N VAL A 31 -4.11 -22.23 -8.81
CA VAL A 31 -4.58 -23.60 -9.12
C VAL A 31 -4.22 -24.09 -10.53
N PRO A 32 -4.51 -23.36 -11.63
CA PRO A 32 -4.18 -23.83 -12.97
C PRO A 32 -2.67 -23.76 -13.30
N ARG A 33 -1.87 -23.05 -12.50
CA ARG A 33 -0.47 -22.73 -12.77
C ARG A 33 0.38 -22.80 -11.50
N TRP A 34 0.24 -23.91 -10.77
CA TRP A 34 0.72 -24.03 -9.38
C TRP A 34 2.21 -23.74 -9.23
N SER A 35 3.04 -24.40 -10.04
CA SER A 35 4.49 -24.20 -10.04
C SER A 35 4.88 -22.81 -10.56
N ALA A 36 4.23 -22.34 -11.63
CA ALA A 36 4.56 -21.07 -12.25
C ALA A 36 4.25 -19.84 -11.37
N LEU A 37 3.30 -19.96 -10.44
CA LEU A 37 2.93 -18.89 -9.50
C LEU A 37 3.49 -19.09 -8.08
N ARG A 38 4.46 -20.00 -7.91
CA ARG A 38 5.15 -20.20 -6.63
C ARG A 38 5.84 -18.92 -6.15
N GLY A 39 6.54 -18.22 -7.04
CA GLY A 39 7.18 -16.93 -6.72
C GLY A 39 6.18 -15.89 -6.17
N ALA A 40 4.96 -15.84 -6.71
CA ALA A 40 3.92 -14.93 -6.21
C ALA A 40 3.45 -15.31 -4.79
N ARG A 41 3.23 -16.60 -4.53
CA ARG A 41 2.84 -17.09 -3.17
C ARG A 41 3.92 -16.86 -2.13
N VAL A 42 5.16 -17.21 -2.45
CA VAL A 42 6.29 -17.04 -1.54
C VAL A 42 6.59 -15.55 -1.33
N GLY A 43 6.61 -14.76 -2.41
CA GLY A 43 6.83 -13.31 -2.36
C GLY A 43 5.79 -12.58 -1.52
N PHE A 44 4.51 -12.91 -1.67
CA PHE A 44 3.47 -12.34 -0.80
C PHE A 44 3.71 -12.70 0.67
N CYS A 45 3.98 -13.96 0.99
CA CYS A 45 4.25 -14.37 2.38
C CYS A 45 5.48 -13.68 2.96
N PHE A 46 6.54 -13.55 2.17
CA PHE A 46 7.77 -12.88 2.58
C PHE A 46 7.52 -11.40 2.87
N LEU A 47 6.97 -10.67 1.90
CA LEU A 47 6.76 -9.23 2.03
C LEU A 47 5.73 -8.91 3.12
N GLN A 48 4.63 -9.66 3.23
CA GLN A 48 3.64 -9.45 4.29
C GLN A 48 4.21 -9.78 5.68
N LEU A 49 5.14 -10.73 5.79
CA LEU A 49 5.80 -11.00 7.06
C LEU A 49 6.68 -9.83 7.49
N VAL A 50 7.47 -9.28 6.56
CA VAL A 50 8.30 -8.10 6.82
C VAL A 50 7.43 -6.90 7.22
N ASP A 51 6.32 -6.71 6.50
CA ASP A 51 5.29 -5.70 6.80
C ASP A 51 4.75 -5.86 8.22
N ASP A 52 4.28 -7.06 8.59
CA ASP A 52 3.75 -7.34 9.91
C ASP A 52 4.78 -7.04 11.03
N VAL A 53 6.07 -7.30 10.81
CA VAL A 53 7.11 -6.98 11.80
C VAL A 53 7.31 -5.47 11.92
N LEU A 54 7.41 -4.75 10.80
CA LEU A 54 7.63 -3.31 10.80
C LEU A 54 6.42 -2.52 11.34
N ASP A 55 5.21 -3.02 11.11
CA ASP A 55 3.97 -2.46 11.63
C ASP A 55 3.70 -2.78 13.11
N GLY A 56 4.49 -3.70 13.70
CA GLY A 56 4.28 -4.18 15.08
C GLY A 56 3.18 -5.24 15.22
N ASP A 57 2.61 -5.72 14.10
CA ASP A 57 1.63 -6.82 14.06
C ASP A 57 2.27 -8.20 14.36
N ARG A 58 3.60 -8.31 14.26
CA ARG A 58 4.40 -9.47 14.66
C ARG A 58 5.52 -9.05 15.60
N ALA A 59 5.46 -9.57 16.82
CA ALA A 59 6.51 -9.37 17.81
C ALA A 59 7.85 -9.98 17.38
N VAL A 60 8.91 -9.22 17.58
CA VAL A 60 10.31 -9.65 17.47
C VAL A 60 11.07 -9.25 18.73
N VAL A 61 12.22 -9.88 18.96
CA VAL A 61 13.12 -9.45 20.04
C VAL A 61 13.87 -8.20 19.57
N GLY A 62 13.78 -7.12 20.34
CA GLY A 62 14.41 -5.84 20.00
C GLY A 62 13.58 -4.95 19.08
N GLU A 63 14.23 -3.98 18.44
CA GLU A 63 13.56 -3.02 17.55
C GLU A 63 13.35 -3.64 16.15
N PRO A 64 12.15 -3.52 15.54
CA PRO A 64 11.88 -3.99 14.18
C PRO A 64 12.87 -3.51 13.11
N LEU A 65 13.44 -2.31 13.25
CA LEU A 65 14.48 -1.78 12.35
C LEU A 65 15.76 -2.62 12.38
N ASP A 66 16.21 -3.02 13.57
CA ASP A 66 17.42 -3.85 13.71
C ASP A 66 17.18 -5.23 13.12
N TRP A 67 15.96 -5.76 13.31
CA TRP A 67 15.56 -7.04 12.74
C TRP A 67 15.57 -7.04 11.20
N VAL A 68 15.01 -5.99 10.56
CA VAL A 68 14.97 -5.91 9.10
C VAL A 68 16.36 -5.64 8.52
N ASP A 69 17.21 -4.87 9.21
CA ASP A 69 18.60 -4.65 8.79
C ASP A 69 19.40 -5.94 8.81
N ALA A 70 19.26 -6.74 9.87
CA ALA A 70 19.88 -8.05 9.95
C ALA A 70 19.34 -9.01 8.88
N LEU A 71 18.03 -8.95 8.57
CA LEU A 71 17.42 -9.74 7.50
C LEU A 71 18.01 -9.37 6.13
N LEU A 72 18.12 -8.08 5.81
CA LEU A 72 18.71 -7.62 4.55
C LEU A 72 20.14 -8.13 4.38
N VAL A 73 20.97 -8.02 5.43
CA VAL A 73 22.34 -8.56 5.43
C VAL A 73 22.36 -10.07 5.16
N ARG A 74 21.44 -10.84 5.76
CA ARG A 74 21.35 -12.31 5.54
C ARG A 74 20.87 -12.68 4.14
N LEU A 75 20.04 -11.85 3.52
CA LEU A 75 19.55 -12.08 2.16
C LEU A 75 20.60 -11.70 1.10
N GLU A 76 21.44 -10.71 1.40
CA GLU A 76 22.56 -10.31 0.54
C GLU A 76 23.77 -11.26 0.68
N ALA A 77 23.95 -11.89 1.84
CA ALA A 77 25.00 -12.87 2.06
C ALA A 77 24.61 -14.27 1.54
N GLU A 78 25.42 -14.84 0.64
CA GLU A 78 25.21 -16.18 0.04
C GLU A 78 25.46 -17.37 0.99
N ARG A 79 25.51 -17.19 2.32
CA ARG A 79 25.90 -18.27 3.25
C ARG A 79 24.76 -18.84 4.08
N GLY A 80 24.75 -20.16 4.18
CA GLY A 80 23.82 -20.96 4.98
C GLY A 80 24.16 -20.92 6.47
N GLY A 81 23.18 -20.52 7.26
CA GLY A 81 23.13 -20.66 8.72
C GLY A 81 21.76 -21.19 9.11
N ASP A 82 21.44 -21.23 10.41
CA ASP A 82 20.10 -21.60 10.87
C ASP A 82 19.10 -20.53 10.38
N GLU A 83 18.25 -20.89 9.41
CA GLU A 83 17.41 -19.93 8.71
C GLU A 83 16.08 -19.74 9.44
N ASP A 84 15.87 -18.52 9.94
CA ASP A 84 14.54 -18.11 10.36
C ASP A 84 13.54 -18.12 9.17
N VAL A 85 12.25 -18.11 9.50
CA VAL A 85 11.16 -18.17 8.52
C VAL A 85 11.23 -17.06 7.46
N ALA A 86 11.62 -15.84 7.85
CA ALA A 86 11.68 -14.70 6.94
C ALA A 86 12.83 -14.85 5.96
N THR A 87 13.99 -15.31 6.45
CA THR A 87 15.19 -15.59 5.65
C THR A 87 14.89 -16.69 4.62
N MET A 88 14.25 -17.78 5.04
CA MET A 88 13.87 -18.89 4.15
C MET A 88 12.88 -18.45 3.06
N LEU A 89 11.85 -17.67 3.42
CA LEU A 89 10.88 -17.13 2.46
C LEU A 89 11.56 -16.16 1.49
N GLY A 90 12.41 -15.25 1.99
CA GLY A 90 13.14 -14.27 1.19
C GLY A 90 14.08 -14.92 0.19
N ARG A 91 14.89 -15.90 0.61
CA ARG A 91 15.82 -16.63 -0.28
C ARG A 91 15.08 -17.36 -1.39
N VAL A 92 14.00 -18.07 -1.04
CA VAL A 92 13.19 -18.75 -2.06
C VAL A 92 12.53 -17.75 -2.99
N PHE A 93 12.02 -16.61 -2.48
CA PHE A 93 11.46 -15.58 -3.33
C PHE A 93 12.49 -15.01 -4.31
N LEU A 94 13.68 -14.62 -3.83
CA LEU A 94 14.76 -14.09 -4.66
C LEU A 94 15.23 -15.10 -5.73
N ALA A 95 15.26 -16.38 -5.39
CA ALA A 95 15.59 -17.45 -6.34
C ALA A 95 14.51 -17.66 -7.43
N GLU A 96 13.25 -17.34 -7.14
CA GLU A 96 12.14 -17.42 -8.10
C GLU A 96 12.10 -16.19 -9.05
N LEU A 97 12.82 -15.12 -8.73
CA LEU A 97 12.96 -13.93 -9.59
C LEU A 97 14.06 -14.18 -10.64
N ARG A 98 13.71 -13.93 -11.92
CA ARG A 98 14.47 -14.41 -13.08
C ARG A 98 15.66 -13.55 -13.46
N ASP A 99 15.62 -12.27 -13.15
CA ASP A 99 16.67 -11.31 -13.46
C ASP A 99 17.13 -10.56 -12.21
N GLU A 100 18.36 -10.04 -12.25
CA GLU A 100 18.98 -9.33 -11.14
C GLU A 100 18.24 -8.02 -10.79
N GLY A 101 17.59 -7.40 -11.77
CA GLY A 101 16.79 -6.19 -11.56
C GLY A 101 15.61 -6.45 -10.63
N ALA A 102 14.87 -7.54 -10.87
CA ALA A 102 13.75 -7.94 -10.02
C ALA A 102 14.22 -8.28 -8.58
N ARG A 103 15.38 -8.93 -8.42
CA ARG A 103 15.96 -9.20 -7.08
C ARG A 103 16.34 -7.91 -6.36
N ALA A 104 16.97 -6.98 -7.07
CA ALA A 104 17.31 -5.67 -6.52
C ALA A 104 16.05 -4.90 -6.12
N ASP A 105 14.98 -4.94 -6.94
CA ASP A 105 13.70 -4.31 -6.64
C ASP A 105 13.02 -4.93 -5.40
N ALA A 106 13.12 -6.26 -5.20
CA ALA A 106 12.60 -6.92 -4.00
C ALA A 106 13.30 -6.44 -2.72
N LEU A 107 14.64 -6.36 -2.73
CA LEU A 107 15.40 -5.81 -1.60
C LEU A 107 15.13 -4.33 -1.40
N GLN A 108 14.99 -3.56 -2.49
CA GLN A 108 14.66 -2.15 -2.44
C GLN A 108 13.27 -1.90 -1.87
N LEU A 109 12.30 -2.80 -2.12
CA LEU A 109 10.97 -2.73 -1.51
C LEU A 109 11.08 -2.90 0.01
N VAL A 110 11.83 -3.90 0.49
CA VAL A 110 12.08 -4.09 1.93
C VAL A 110 12.73 -2.86 2.56
N ARG A 111 13.72 -2.25 1.89
CA ARG A 111 14.33 -0.98 2.34
C ARG A 111 13.33 0.18 2.34
N THR A 112 12.37 0.18 1.43
CA THR A 112 11.33 1.20 1.37
C THR A 112 10.34 1.04 2.52
N MET A 113 9.91 -0.17 2.83
CA MET A 113 9.09 -0.48 4.01
C MET A 113 9.81 -0.12 5.32
N ARG A 114 11.13 -0.37 5.40
CA ARG A 114 11.96 0.09 6.53
C ARG A 114 11.87 1.61 6.72
N ARG A 115 11.85 2.40 5.64
CA ARG A 115 11.72 3.87 5.73
C ARG A 115 10.39 4.28 6.38
N ASP A 116 9.31 3.54 6.16
CA ASP A 116 8.04 3.81 6.86
C ASP A 116 8.14 3.57 8.36
N ARG A 117 8.83 2.51 8.78
CA ARG A 117 9.11 2.33 10.22
C ARG A 117 9.97 3.46 10.81
N VAL A 118 10.92 3.99 10.05
CA VAL A 118 11.68 5.18 10.46
C VAL A 118 10.73 6.39 10.61
N ARG A 119 9.84 6.62 9.64
CA ARG A 119 8.82 7.69 9.71
C ARG A 119 7.92 7.53 10.94
N VAL A 120 7.51 6.31 11.27
CA VAL A 120 6.73 6.01 12.48
C VAL A 120 7.51 6.40 13.74
N ARG A 121 8.75 5.90 13.87
CA ARG A 121 9.59 6.13 15.04
C ARG A 121 9.87 7.61 15.26
N GLU A 122 10.12 8.34 14.17
CA GLU A 122 10.49 9.75 14.19
C GLU A 122 9.29 10.70 14.10
N ARG A 123 8.06 10.16 13.99
CA ARG A 123 6.83 10.91 13.73
C ARG A 123 7.00 11.92 12.60
N GLN A 124 7.63 11.47 11.52
CA GLN A 124 8.03 12.35 10.43
C GLN A 124 6.82 12.79 9.61
N GLU A 125 6.59 14.10 9.55
CA GLU A 125 5.62 14.72 8.65
C GLU A 125 6.31 15.06 7.33
N LEU A 126 5.73 14.59 6.24
CA LEU A 126 6.22 14.82 4.89
C LEU A 126 5.31 15.80 4.16
N ASP A 127 5.88 16.58 3.26
CA ASP A 127 5.09 17.40 2.35
C ASP A 127 4.30 16.53 1.36
N ALA A 128 3.32 17.14 0.69
CA ALA A 128 2.45 16.42 -0.23
C ALA A 128 3.22 15.77 -1.41
N ALA A 129 4.32 16.38 -1.87
CA ALA A 129 5.10 15.85 -2.99
C ALA A 129 5.96 14.66 -2.55
N ALA A 130 6.59 14.74 -1.37
CA ALA A 130 7.36 13.68 -0.75
C ALA A 130 6.50 12.45 -0.45
N LEU A 131 5.28 12.64 0.10
CA LEU A 131 4.33 11.55 0.29
C LEU A 131 3.97 10.85 -1.02
N ARG A 132 3.68 11.61 -2.07
CA ARG A 132 3.36 11.06 -3.40
C ARG A 132 4.54 10.30 -3.99
N ALA A 133 5.74 10.86 -3.93
CA ALA A 133 6.95 10.21 -4.43
C ALA A 133 7.21 8.89 -3.67
N HIS A 134 7.13 8.93 -2.34
CA HIS A 134 7.28 7.76 -1.50
C HIS A 134 6.27 6.65 -1.85
N HIS A 135 4.97 6.97 -1.93
CA HIS A 135 3.96 5.99 -2.32
C HIS A 135 4.19 5.45 -3.73
N ARG A 136 4.55 6.32 -4.68
CA ARG A 136 4.84 5.90 -6.06
C ARG A 136 6.00 4.91 -6.10
N ASP A 137 7.07 5.14 -5.36
CA ASP A 137 8.21 4.22 -5.26
C ASP A 137 7.79 2.87 -4.68
N THR A 138 7.05 2.86 -3.56
CA THR A 138 6.56 1.63 -2.92
C THR A 138 5.66 0.81 -3.85
N PHE A 139 4.70 1.48 -4.51
CA PHE A 139 3.76 0.80 -5.40
C PHE A 139 4.37 0.39 -6.73
N ARG A 140 5.34 1.15 -7.26
CA ARG A 140 6.10 0.74 -8.44
C ARG A 140 6.79 -0.59 -8.17
N LEU A 141 7.58 -0.67 -7.09
CA LEU A 141 8.32 -1.87 -6.72
C LEU A 141 7.40 -3.07 -6.48
N SER A 142 6.38 -2.91 -5.63
CA SER A 142 5.48 -4.02 -5.28
C SER A 142 4.64 -4.52 -6.46
N VAL A 143 4.12 -3.62 -7.30
CA VAL A 143 3.30 -4.00 -8.45
C VAL A 143 4.16 -4.58 -9.55
N ASP A 144 5.35 -4.04 -9.85
CA ASP A 144 6.25 -4.62 -10.85
C ASP A 144 6.75 -6.01 -10.45
N LEU A 145 7.04 -6.27 -9.17
CA LEU A 145 7.39 -7.62 -8.67
C LEU A 145 6.25 -8.62 -8.87
N MET A 146 5.03 -8.21 -8.60
CA MET A 146 3.85 -9.05 -8.82
C MET A 146 3.59 -9.27 -10.32
N LEU A 147 3.74 -8.25 -11.17
CA LEU A 147 3.66 -8.40 -12.63
C LEU A 147 4.76 -9.34 -13.15
N HIS A 148 5.99 -9.22 -12.63
CA HIS A 148 7.11 -10.10 -12.95
C HIS A 148 6.79 -11.56 -12.61
N THR A 149 6.35 -11.82 -11.39
CA THR A 149 5.97 -13.19 -10.96
C THR A 149 4.76 -13.74 -11.71
N ALA A 150 3.84 -12.87 -12.16
CA ALA A 150 2.73 -13.24 -13.03
C ALA A 150 3.13 -13.44 -14.52
N ARG A 151 4.39 -13.19 -14.88
CA ARG A 151 4.93 -13.19 -16.25
C ARG A 151 4.15 -12.23 -17.18
N ALA A 152 3.78 -11.07 -16.66
CA ALA A 152 3.13 -10.02 -17.44
C ALA A 152 4.11 -9.32 -18.37
N GLU A 153 3.61 -8.86 -19.51
CA GLU A 153 4.34 -8.01 -20.47
C GLU A 153 4.17 -6.52 -20.16
N VAL A 154 3.10 -6.17 -19.45
CA VAL A 154 2.93 -4.80 -18.95
C VAL A 154 3.82 -4.53 -17.74
N ARG A 155 4.14 -3.26 -17.56
CA ARG A 155 4.85 -2.68 -16.41
C ARG A 155 4.02 -1.58 -15.80
N THR A 156 4.34 -1.19 -14.57
CA THR A 156 3.66 -0.09 -13.90
C THR A 156 3.75 1.23 -14.66
N LEU A 157 4.87 1.45 -15.38
CA LEU A 157 5.07 2.64 -16.23
C LEU A 157 4.15 2.69 -17.45
N ASP A 158 3.51 1.57 -17.83
CA ASP A 158 2.49 1.56 -18.88
C ASP A 158 1.17 2.20 -18.39
N ALA A 159 0.96 2.35 -17.07
CA ALA A 159 -0.23 2.95 -16.45
C ALA A 159 0.16 3.79 -15.21
N PRO A 160 0.90 4.90 -15.39
CA PRO A 160 1.46 5.66 -14.27
C PRO A 160 0.37 6.23 -13.34
N SER A 161 -0.81 6.58 -13.86
CA SER A 161 -1.92 7.09 -13.04
C SER A 161 -2.44 6.05 -12.05
N LEU A 162 -2.28 4.76 -12.36
CA LEU A 162 -2.66 3.67 -11.45
C LEU A 162 -1.76 3.62 -10.21
N LEU A 163 -0.47 3.93 -10.35
CA LEU A 163 0.45 4.00 -9.20
C LEU A 163 0.04 5.10 -8.22
N ASP A 164 -0.32 6.26 -8.75
CA ASP A 164 -0.80 7.38 -7.94
C ASP A 164 -2.17 7.07 -7.30
N ALA A 165 -3.03 6.32 -8.00
CA ALA A 165 -4.29 5.83 -7.47
C ALA A 165 -4.09 4.80 -6.34
N PHE A 166 -3.07 3.94 -6.43
CA PHE A 166 -2.67 3.05 -5.34
C PHE A 166 -2.21 3.83 -4.11
N GLY A 167 -1.31 4.80 -4.29
CA GLY A 167 -0.84 5.68 -3.22
C GLY A 167 -2.00 6.36 -2.50
N TRP A 168 -2.90 6.96 -3.27
CA TRP A 168 -4.13 7.55 -2.74
C TRP A 168 -4.99 6.53 -1.98
N CYS A 169 -5.25 5.37 -2.59
CA CYS A 169 -6.14 4.37 -2.01
C CYS A 169 -5.58 3.83 -0.69
N SER A 170 -4.27 3.61 -0.61
CA SER A 170 -3.62 3.13 0.62
C SER A 170 -3.78 4.16 1.74
N ALA A 171 -3.36 5.40 1.49
CA ALA A 171 -3.43 6.48 2.49
C ALA A 171 -4.86 6.72 2.98
N MET A 172 -5.86 6.73 2.08
CA MET A 172 -7.26 6.97 2.48
C MET A 172 -7.92 5.75 3.13
N ARG A 173 -7.55 4.54 2.72
CA ARG A 173 -8.12 3.29 3.27
C ARG A 173 -7.64 3.05 4.69
N ASP A 174 -6.37 3.32 4.95
CA ASP A 174 -5.71 2.98 6.20
C ASP A 174 -5.46 4.21 7.08
N LEU A 175 -5.91 5.42 6.66
CA LEU A 175 -5.71 6.71 7.37
C LEU A 175 -5.76 6.61 8.89
N ARG A 176 -6.83 6.05 9.46
CA ARG A 176 -6.95 5.91 10.93
C ARG A 176 -5.94 4.92 11.50
N GLU A 177 -5.79 3.75 10.88
CA GLU A 177 -4.85 2.70 11.32
C GLU A 177 -3.41 3.22 11.28
N ASP A 178 -3.05 3.94 10.22
CA ASP A 178 -1.73 4.56 10.05
C ASP A 178 -1.47 5.60 11.15
N LEU A 179 -2.41 6.52 11.38
CA LEU A 179 -2.31 7.54 12.42
C LEU A 179 -2.20 6.92 13.83
N ASP A 180 -3.02 5.90 14.14
CA ASP A 180 -2.97 5.15 15.40
C ASP A 180 -1.60 4.47 15.62
N LYS A 181 -0.98 3.99 14.54
CA LYS A 181 0.36 3.39 14.52
C LYS A 181 1.49 4.42 14.51
N GLY A 182 1.19 5.72 14.40
CA GLY A 182 2.18 6.80 14.34
C GLY A 182 2.78 7.03 12.95
N LEU A 183 2.14 6.54 11.89
CA LEU A 183 2.46 6.84 10.49
C LEU A 183 1.53 7.95 9.97
N SER A 184 2.07 9.14 9.68
CA SER A 184 1.27 10.19 9.04
C SER A 184 1.40 10.16 7.52
N ASN A 185 0.31 9.83 6.84
CA ASN A 185 0.11 10.03 5.40
C ASN A 185 -0.70 11.30 5.10
N VAL A 186 -0.80 12.20 6.08
CA VAL A 186 -1.38 13.54 5.94
C VAL A 186 -0.27 14.52 5.55
N PRO A 187 -0.42 15.32 4.49
CA PRO A 187 0.60 16.31 4.13
C PRO A 187 0.88 17.29 5.28
N ALA A 188 2.15 17.64 5.48
CA ALA A 188 2.58 18.57 6.53
C ALA A 188 1.80 19.90 6.52
N GLU A 189 1.34 20.34 5.36
CA GLU A 189 0.63 21.61 5.18
C GLU A 189 -0.78 21.52 5.74
N VAL A 190 -1.41 20.36 5.55
CA VAL A 190 -2.72 20.04 6.13
C VAL A 190 -2.55 19.87 7.64
N ALA A 191 -1.53 19.15 8.09
CA ALA A 191 -1.26 18.99 9.52
C ALA A 191 -1.06 20.34 10.23
N ARG A 192 -0.32 21.28 9.61
CA ARG A 192 -0.17 22.66 10.11
C ARG A 192 -1.49 23.42 10.15
N ALA A 193 -2.33 23.32 9.12
CA ALA A 193 -3.63 23.98 9.08
C ALA A 193 -4.58 23.43 10.17
N VAL A 194 -4.62 22.12 10.36
CA VAL A 194 -5.40 21.45 11.41
C VAL A 194 -4.96 21.90 12.81
N ARG A 195 -3.65 22.02 13.04
CA ARG A 195 -3.11 22.59 14.29
C ARG A 195 -3.50 24.05 14.50
N ALA A 196 -3.55 24.85 13.44
CA ALA A 196 -3.97 26.25 13.53
C ALA A 196 -5.44 26.39 13.95
N GLU A 197 -6.26 25.35 13.73
CA GLU A 197 -7.63 25.23 14.23
C GLU A 197 -7.73 24.67 15.65
N GLY A 198 -6.59 24.40 16.31
CA GLY A 198 -6.54 23.84 17.67
C GLY A 198 -6.83 22.35 17.74
N SER A 199 -6.80 21.63 16.61
CA SER A 199 -7.02 20.18 16.54
C SER A 199 -5.70 19.41 16.39
N ASP A 200 -5.68 18.15 16.84
CA ASP A 200 -4.51 17.28 16.65
C ASP A 200 -4.58 16.56 15.28
N PRO A 201 -3.63 16.81 14.35
CA PRO A 201 -3.62 16.12 13.07
C PRO A 201 -3.25 14.63 13.16
N TRP A 202 -2.74 14.18 14.31
CA TRP A 202 -2.41 12.77 14.55
C TRP A 202 -3.60 11.95 15.07
N ASP A 203 -4.68 12.62 15.50
CA ASP A 203 -5.92 11.96 15.87
C ASP A 203 -6.88 11.97 14.66
N ALA A 204 -7.30 10.79 14.22
CA ALA A 204 -8.10 10.66 13.01
C ALA A 204 -9.47 11.36 13.12
N GLU A 205 -10.09 11.35 14.30
CA GLU A 205 -11.40 11.97 14.52
C GLU A 205 -11.28 13.49 14.58
N ALA A 206 -10.24 14.03 15.24
CA ALA A 206 -9.93 15.46 15.26
C ALA A 206 -9.57 15.99 13.86
N LEU A 207 -8.75 15.24 13.11
CA LEU A 207 -8.43 15.54 11.71
C LEU A 207 -9.71 15.62 10.86
N VAL A 208 -10.57 14.60 10.92
CA VAL A 208 -11.84 14.56 10.18
C VAL A 208 -12.85 15.59 10.71
N GLY A 209 -12.74 15.99 11.97
CA GLY A 209 -13.56 17.01 12.62
C GLY A 209 -13.21 18.43 12.20
N SER A 210 -11.93 18.70 11.92
CA SER A 210 -11.42 20.01 11.52
C SER A 210 -11.90 20.45 10.13
N VAL A 211 -11.93 21.76 9.89
CA VAL A 211 -12.26 22.33 8.58
C VAL A 211 -11.18 21.96 7.58
N ALA A 212 -9.91 22.26 7.87
CA ALA A 212 -8.78 21.95 6.98
C ALA A 212 -8.69 20.47 6.61
N GLY A 213 -8.89 19.56 7.57
CA GLY A 213 -8.87 18.12 7.30
C GLY A 213 -10.03 17.68 6.39
N ARG A 214 -11.24 18.22 6.57
CA ARG A 214 -12.37 17.95 5.66
C ARG A 214 -12.13 18.48 4.27
N GLU A 215 -11.61 19.69 4.14
CA GLU A 215 -11.28 20.28 2.83
C GLU A 215 -10.26 19.44 2.08
N TRP A 216 -9.21 19.00 2.78
CA TRP A 216 -8.23 18.08 2.24
C TRP A 216 -8.86 16.74 1.79
N LEU A 217 -9.72 16.12 2.61
CA LEU A 217 -10.38 14.87 2.26
C LEU A 217 -11.31 15.00 1.04
N VAL A 218 -12.00 16.14 0.91
CA VAL A 218 -12.81 16.46 -0.28
C VAL A 218 -11.91 16.63 -1.51
N ALA A 219 -10.79 17.35 -1.38
CA ALA A 219 -9.83 17.52 -2.46
C ALA A 219 -9.21 16.19 -2.91
N GLU A 220 -8.85 15.31 -1.97
CA GLU A 220 -8.32 13.98 -2.26
C GLU A 220 -9.36 13.07 -2.92
N HIS A 221 -10.63 13.15 -2.51
CA HIS A 221 -11.72 12.42 -3.17
C HIS A 221 -11.93 12.89 -4.63
N GLY A 222 -11.83 14.20 -4.88
CA GLY A 222 -11.86 14.76 -6.23
C GLY A 222 -10.65 14.35 -7.07
N ARG A 223 -9.44 14.38 -6.49
CA ARG A 223 -8.18 13.97 -7.14
C ARG A 223 -8.23 12.51 -7.57
N ALA A 224 -8.77 11.62 -6.73
CA ALA A 224 -8.93 10.20 -7.04
C ALA A 224 -9.79 9.96 -8.28
N ARG A 225 -10.86 10.76 -8.48
CA ARG A 225 -11.70 10.68 -9.68
C ARG A 225 -10.89 10.92 -10.96
N VAL A 226 -10.04 11.95 -10.93
CA VAL A 226 -9.16 12.30 -12.07
C VAL A 226 -8.18 11.16 -12.35
N LEU A 227 -7.50 10.66 -11.32
CA LEU A 227 -6.56 9.54 -11.45
C LEU A 227 -7.22 8.28 -12.00
N LEU A 228 -8.40 7.93 -11.51
CA LEU A 228 -9.15 6.75 -11.97
C LEU A 228 -9.60 6.89 -13.42
N SER A 229 -10.00 8.10 -13.85
CA SER A 229 -10.33 8.35 -15.25
C SER A 229 -9.11 8.24 -16.16
N GLN A 230 -7.97 8.80 -15.75
CA GLN A 230 -6.71 8.73 -16.51
C GLN A 230 -6.23 7.28 -16.61
N THR A 231 -6.25 6.55 -15.48
CA THR A 231 -5.94 5.12 -15.44
C THR A 231 -6.82 4.32 -16.41
N GLY A 232 -8.12 4.63 -16.49
CA GLY A 232 -9.03 3.97 -17.41
C GLY A 232 -8.61 4.15 -18.88
N ALA A 233 -8.19 5.36 -19.26
CA ALA A 233 -7.69 5.64 -20.60
C ALA A 233 -6.36 4.94 -20.89
N GLU A 234 -5.42 4.97 -19.95
CA GLU A 234 -4.14 4.26 -20.04
C GLU A 234 -4.35 2.74 -20.23
N LEU A 235 -5.19 2.12 -19.40
CA LEU A 235 -5.48 0.68 -19.48
C LEU A 235 -6.28 0.29 -20.74
N ALA A 236 -7.03 1.21 -21.34
CA ALA A 236 -7.69 0.99 -22.62
C ALA A 236 -6.66 0.97 -23.76
N ALA A 237 -5.67 1.87 -23.74
CA ALA A 237 -4.61 1.94 -24.74
C ALA A 237 -3.71 0.68 -24.76
N LEU A 238 -3.61 -0.03 -23.64
CA LEU A 238 -2.84 -1.28 -23.55
C LEU A 238 -3.51 -2.50 -24.19
N GLY A 239 -4.79 -2.39 -24.60
CA GLY A 239 -5.51 -3.49 -25.25
C GLY A 239 -5.54 -4.77 -24.41
N ASP A 240 -5.15 -5.88 -25.02
CA ASP A 240 -5.14 -7.21 -24.39
C ASP A 240 -3.73 -7.73 -24.09
N ARG A 241 -2.76 -6.83 -23.93
CA ARG A 241 -1.39 -7.20 -23.52
C ARG A 241 -1.41 -8.09 -22.27
N PRO A 242 -0.60 -9.16 -22.20
CA PRO A 242 -0.52 -10.02 -21.02
C PRO A 242 -0.27 -9.23 -19.73
N GLY A 243 -1.18 -9.37 -18.77
CA GLY A 243 -1.14 -8.69 -17.47
C GLY A 243 -2.07 -7.48 -17.33
N VAL A 244 -2.63 -6.95 -18.42
CA VAL A 244 -3.60 -5.82 -18.35
C VAL A 244 -4.83 -6.18 -17.51
N ALA A 245 -5.31 -7.43 -17.58
CA ALA A 245 -6.44 -7.89 -16.76
C ALA A 245 -6.19 -7.75 -15.25
N LEU A 246 -4.94 -7.93 -14.82
CA LEU A 246 -4.54 -7.76 -13.42
C LEU A 246 -4.55 -6.26 -13.03
N LEU A 247 -4.04 -5.37 -13.89
CA LEU A 247 -4.13 -3.92 -13.67
C LEU A 247 -5.58 -3.42 -13.63
N ARG A 248 -6.43 -3.93 -14.51
CA ARG A 248 -7.88 -3.64 -14.51
C ARG A 248 -8.56 -4.13 -13.23
N LEU A 249 -8.11 -5.24 -12.64
CA LEU A 249 -8.61 -5.71 -11.35
C LEU A 249 -8.32 -4.70 -10.23
N PHE A 250 -7.11 -4.14 -10.19
CA PHE A 250 -6.76 -3.11 -9.22
C PHE A 250 -7.51 -1.82 -9.42
N HIS A 251 -7.59 -1.35 -10.66
CA HIS A 251 -8.36 -0.16 -11.01
C HIS A 251 -9.81 -0.26 -10.50
N ARG A 252 -10.50 -1.37 -10.79
CA ARG A 252 -11.86 -1.62 -10.27
C ARG A 252 -11.94 -1.71 -8.75
N SER A 253 -10.92 -2.26 -8.10
CA SER A 253 -10.85 -2.33 -6.64
C SER A 253 -10.76 -0.94 -6.00
N ILE A 254 -9.88 -0.09 -6.54
CA ILE A 254 -9.69 1.29 -6.08
C ILE A 254 -10.94 2.13 -6.40
N GLU A 255 -11.51 1.98 -7.58
CA GLU A 255 -12.76 2.64 -7.96
C GLU A 255 -13.92 2.25 -7.05
N GLY A 256 -14.04 0.96 -6.69
CA GLY A 256 -15.02 0.48 -5.73
C GLY A 256 -14.81 1.05 -4.33
N PHE A 257 -13.56 1.27 -3.93
CA PHE A 257 -13.25 1.97 -2.68
C PHE A 257 -13.67 3.45 -2.74
N TRP A 258 -13.28 4.17 -3.80
CA TRP A 258 -13.59 5.57 -4.04
C TRP A 258 -15.10 5.88 -4.14
N THR A 259 -15.84 5.09 -4.92
CA THR A 259 -17.28 5.31 -5.15
C THR A 259 -18.14 4.90 -3.96
N LYS A 260 -17.77 3.83 -3.23
CA LYS A 260 -18.67 3.18 -2.25
C LYS A 260 -18.11 3.19 -0.84
N ARG A 261 -16.90 2.69 -0.62
CA ARG A 261 -16.39 2.41 0.73
C ARG A 261 -15.98 3.69 1.45
N LEU A 262 -15.24 4.58 0.78
CA LEU A 262 -14.79 5.83 1.38
C LEU A 262 -15.97 6.76 1.73
N PRO A 263 -16.96 7.02 0.83
CA PRO A 263 -18.13 7.82 1.18
C PRO A 263 -19.09 7.14 2.18
N ARG A 264 -18.94 5.84 2.46
CA ARG A 264 -19.62 5.18 3.60
C ARG A 264 -18.93 5.47 4.92
N ARG A 265 -17.60 5.57 4.93
CA ARG A 265 -16.80 5.93 6.12
C ARG A 265 -16.89 7.44 6.41
N LEU A 266 -16.93 8.26 5.37
CA LEU A 266 -16.95 9.72 5.45
C LEU A 266 -18.18 10.27 4.71
N PRO A 267 -19.37 10.33 5.35
CA PRO A 267 -20.61 10.68 4.67
C PRO A 267 -20.63 12.06 4.02
N PHE A 268 -19.85 13.03 4.53
CA PHE A 268 -19.75 14.38 3.96
C PHE A 268 -19.16 14.39 2.54
N LEU A 269 -18.48 13.32 2.11
CA LEU A 269 -18.01 13.17 0.72
C LEU A 269 -19.15 12.87 -0.28
N ARG A 270 -20.35 12.54 0.20
CA ARG A 270 -21.54 12.36 -0.65
C ARG A 270 -22.26 13.68 -0.93
N ALA A 271 -22.00 14.71 -0.13
CA ALA A 271 -22.71 15.97 -0.27
C ALA A 271 -22.32 16.61 -1.62
N PRO A 272 -23.30 16.99 -2.47
CA PRO A 272 -22.99 17.82 -3.62
C PRO A 272 -22.36 19.13 -3.12
N ALA A 273 -21.43 19.68 -3.91
CA ALA A 273 -20.71 20.92 -3.63
C ALA A 273 -21.61 22.18 -3.48
N SER A 274 -22.94 22.02 -3.45
CA SER A 274 -23.96 23.08 -3.45
C SER A 274 -24.42 23.54 -2.06
N VAL A 275 -23.70 23.23 -0.97
CA VAL A 275 -24.03 23.74 0.39
C VAL A 275 -23.04 24.81 0.87
N ARG A 276 -22.10 25.25 0.02
CA ARG A 276 -21.19 26.36 0.34
C ARG A 276 -21.78 27.75 0.08
N ASP A 277 -22.90 27.86 -0.64
CA ASP A 277 -23.55 29.17 -0.91
C ASP A 277 -24.59 29.59 0.14
N SER A 278 -24.95 28.73 1.10
CA SER A 278 -26.01 29.04 2.08
C SER A 278 -25.51 29.59 3.42
N LEU A 279 -24.22 29.93 3.56
CA LEU A 279 -23.66 30.50 4.80
C LEU A 279 -23.11 31.93 4.65
N SER A 280 -23.31 32.61 3.51
CA SER A 280 -23.01 34.05 3.39
C SER A 280 -24.24 34.96 3.65
N GLY A 281 -25.36 34.41 4.11
CA GLY A 281 -26.54 35.18 4.46
C GLY A 281 -26.72 35.30 5.97
N ALA A 282 -26.10 36.29 6.59
CA ALA A 282 -26.51 36.78 7.90
C ALA A 282 -26.80 38.30 7.84
N PRO A 283 -27.81 38.78 8.59
CA PRO A 283 -28.57 40.02 8.35
C PRO A 283 -27.97 41.20 9.17
N PRO A 284 -28.53 42.42 9.18
CA PRO A 284 -29.93 42.76 9.52
C PRO A 284 -30.87 43.07 8.35
#